data_AF-A0A925KJH5-F1
#
_entry.id   AF-A0A925KJH5-F1
#
_cell.length_a   1.000
_cell.length_b   1.000
_cell.length_c   1.000
_cell.angle_alpha   90.00
_cell.angle_beta   90.00
_cell.angle_gamma   90.00
#
_symmetry.space_group_name_H-M   'P 1'
#
loop_
_entity.id
_entity.type
_entity.pdbx_description
1 polymer ?
#
loop_
_entity_poly.entity_id
_entity_poly.type
_entity_poly.pdbx_seq_one_letter_code
_entity_poly.pdbx_strand_id
1 'polypeptide(L)'
;MYGGGLTKTELQTSELIAVLSPDLRRDEAIRRATEVPTIIGAAAIHGAENEFKVEVSSFLNSRVKIDTTKQLSIMRKFWHRLEHNMPKLSDSQQDTLIRTSRDHPSRRIVPAPLLSLAGRQAFAINARTFFNQNRFEGLDADCVHGQLLEESENNAKGESNSYGLRYKTPSGEVVGRKSYIAALKESGQSVEAEDGINWVFPIMDVGVRSKRSNRHAHQLHRLVNPIVTPEVLIATRILHKAGDTASRKCETDIANEVIYELDKDGNIATLIRVIGVDWDPTYHQVDLDSISATDKSGYFGIRHAVSGL
;
A
#
# COMPACT_ATOMS: atom_id res chain seq x y z
N MET A 1 62.24 20.24 -11.05
CA MET A 1 60.87 20.50 -10.55
C MET A 1 59.91 20.27 -11.71
N TYR A 2 59.27 19.10 -11.77
CA TYR A 2 58.12 18.87 -12.64
C TYR A 2 56.95 18.51 -11.72
N GLY A 3 56.01 19.44 -11.58
CA GLY A 3 54.72 19.18 -10.95
C GLY A 3 53.89 18.35 -11.90
N GLY A 4 53.73 17.06 -11.60
CA GLY A 4 52.75 16.21 -12.25
C GLY A 4 51.36 16.62 -11.81
N GLY A 5 50.66 17.36 -12.66
CA GLY A 5 49.23 17.60 -12.49
C GLY A 5 48.49 16.28 -12.64
N LEU A 6 47.65 15.96 -11.65
CA LEU A 6 46.76 14.80 -11.68
C LEU A 6 45.92 14.86 -12.97
N THR A 7 45.84 13.74 -13.67
CA THR A 7 44.96 13.63 -14.84
C THR A 7 43.50 13.81 -14.39
N LYS A 8 42.63 14.28 -15.30
CA LYS A 8 41.21 14.56 -15.01
C LYS A 8 40.49 13.38 -14.35
N THR A 9 40.92 12.14 -14.64
CA THR A 9 40.41 10.89 -14.06
C THR A 9 40.93 10.63 -12.64
N GLU A 10 42.16 11.01 -12.33
CA GLU A 10 42.74 10.89 -10.99
C GLU A 10 42.15 11.93 -10.03
N LEU A 11 41.87 13.15 -10.51
CA LEU A 11 41.10 14.17 -9.80
C LEU A 11 39.68 13.65 -9.45
N GLN A 12 38.98 13.07 -10.42
CA GLN A 12 37.65 12.46 -10.23
C GLN A 12 37.65 11.29 -9.22
N THR A 13 38.72 10.50 -9.19
CA THR A 13 38.83 9.35 -8.27
C THR A 13 39.17 9.82 -6.85
N SER A 14 40.02 10.84 -6.70
CA SER A 14 40.35 11.44 -5.40
C SER A 14 39.17 12.18 -4.76
N GLU A 15 38.31 12.83 -5.57
CA GLU A 15 37.07 13.44 -5.09
C GLU A 15 36.03 12.38 -4.66
N LEU A 16 35.96 11.24 -5.36
CA LEU A 16 35.09 10.12 -4.98
C LEU A 16 35.49 9.51 -3.62
N ILE A 17 36.78 9.36 -3.36
CA ILE A 17 37.32 8.81 -2.10
C ILE A 17 37.09 9.79 -0.92
N ALA A 18 37.16 11.10 -1.17
CA ALA A 18 36.89 12.11 -0.14
C ALA A 18 35.40 12.15 0.28
N VAL A 19 34.47 11.87 -0.64
CA VAL A 19 33.02 11.83 -0.36
C VAL A 19 32.59 10.50 0.29
N LEU A 20 33.27 9.39 -0.02
CA LEU A 20 32.99 8.06 0.54
C LEU A 20 33.73 7.76 1.85
N SER A 21 34.35 8.77 2.47
CA SER A 21 34.97 8.60 3.79
C SER A 21 33.93 8.20 4.85
N PRO A 22 34.19 7.16 5.67
CA PRO A 22 33.24 6.64 6.66
C PRO A 22 32.74 7.67 7.70
N ASP A 23 33.40 8.81 7.83
CA ASP A 23 33.13 9.84 8.84
C ASP A 23 32.26 11.01 8.33
N LEU A 24 31.80 10.98 7.07
CA LEU A 24 30.99 12.07 6.51
C LEU A 24 29.52 11.98 6.98
N ARG A 25 29.03 13.00 7.69
CA ARG A 25 27.61 13.09 8.09
C ARG A 25 26.72 13.21 6.84
N ARG A 26 25.61 12.46 6.82
CA ARG A 26 24.65 12.35 5.70
C ARG A 26 24.24 13.70 5.08
N ASP A 27 24.01 14.71 5.91
CA ASP A 27 23.54 16.03 5.44
C ASP A 27 24.63 16.82 4.68
N GLU A 28 25.90 16.63 5.05
CA GLU A 28 27.05 17.22 4.35
C GLU A 28 27.36 16.49 3.04
N ALA A 29 27.09 15.17 2.98
CA ALA A 29 27.19 14.40 1.74
C ALA A 29 26.13 14.85 0.70
N ILE A 30 24.89 15.09 1.17
CA ILE A 30 23.79 15.57 0.31
C ILE A 30 24.08 16.99 -0.20
N ARG A 31 24.54 17.90 0.67
CA ARG A 31 24.90 19.28 0.29
C ARG A 31 26.01 19.34 -0.76
N ARG A 32 27.03 18.48 -0.64
CA ARG A 32 28.12 18.38 -1.64
C ARG A 32 27.67 17.72 -2.94
N ALA A 33 26.74 16.77 -2.88
CA ALA A 33 26.17 16.14 -4.08
C ALA A 33 25.32 17.12 -4.92
N THR A 34 24.72 18.14 -4.30
CA THR A 34 24.04 19.25 -5.02
C THR A 34 25.00 20.24 -5.69
N GLU A 35 26.28 20.25 -5.31
CA GLU A 35 27.29 21.19 -5.84
C GLU A 35 28.16 20.57 -6.97
N VAL A 36 28.09 19.25 -7.21
CA VAL A 36 28.91 18.53 -8.23
C VAL A 36 28.03 17.89 -9.33
N PRO A 37 28.34 18.04 -10.63
CA PRO A 37 27.48 17.56 -11.71
C PRO A 37 27.43 16.01 -11.79
N THR A 38 26.21 15.50 -11.62
CA THR A 38 25.64 14.29 -12.25
C THR A 38 26.16 12.90 -11.80
N ILE A 39 27.45 12.71 -11.52
CA ILE A 39 27.99 11.35 -11.23
C ILE A 39 27.92 11.01 -9.73
N ILE A 40 28.27 11.95 -8.85
CA ILE A 40 28.23 11.73 -7.38
C ILE A 40 26.78 11.68 -6.88
N GLY A 41 25.90 12.54 -7.43
CA GLY A 41 24.47 12.47 -7.16
C GLY A 41 23.86 11.12 -7.57
N ALA A 42 24.21 10.61 -8.76
CA ALA A 42 23.75 9.29 -9.20
C ALA A 42 24.25 8.15 -8.30
N ALA A 43 25.51 8.19 -7.86
CA ALA A 43 26.07 7.18 -6.95
C ALA A 43 25.42 7.23 -5.56
N ALA A 44 25.14 8.42 -5.02
CA ALA A 44 24.45 8.59 -3.74
C ALA A 44 22.99 8.11 -3.80
N ILE A 45 22.29 8.41 -4.90
CA ILE A 45 20.93 7.91 -5.17
C ILE A 45 20.95 6.38 -5.26
N HIS A 46 21.88 5.81 -6.03
CA HIS A 46 22.01 4.37 -6.19
C HIS A 46 22.35 3.64 -4.86
N GLY A 47 23.22 4.25 -4.03
CA GLY A 47 23.51 3.74 -2.68
C GLY A 47 22.28 3.75 -1.77
N ALA A 48 21.50 4.83 -1.77
CA ALA A 48 20.27 4.96 -0.97
C ALA A 48 19.14 4.02 -1.45
N GLU A 49 19.05 3.75 -2.76
CA GLU A 49 18.14 2.75 -3.31
C GLU A 49 18.50 1.33 -2.87
N ASN A 50 19.79 0.99 -2.90
CA ASN A 50 20.28 -0.30 -2.43
C ASN A 50 20.06 -0.48 -0.92
N GLU A 51 20.26 0.56 -0.11
CA GLU A 51 19.97 0.52 1.34
C GLU A 51 18.47 0.26 1.59
N PHE A 52 17.59 1.00 0.92
CA PHE A 52 16.14 0.82 1.07
C PHE A 52 15.69 -0.58 0.64
N LYS A 53 16.23 -1.09 -0.48
CA LYS A 53 15.96 -2.47 -0.95
C LYS A 53 16.34 -3.51 0.11
N VAL A 54 17.51 -3.39 0.76
CA VAL A 54 17.96 -4.30 1.83
C VAL A 54 17.05 -4.21 3.06
N GLU A 55 16.67 -2.99 3.46
CA GLU A 55 15.74 -2.77 4.57
C GLU A 55 14.37 -3.42 4.31
N VAL A 56 13.80 -3.23 3.11
CA VAL A 56 12.52 -3.82 2.72
C VAL A 56 12.63 -5.35 2.61
N SER A 57 13.72 -5.88 2.08
CA SER A 57 13.95 -7.33 2.02
C SER A 57 13.95 -7.95 3.42
N SER A 58 14.58 -7.27 4.39
CA SER A 58 14.58 -7.68 5.79
C SER A 58 13.17 -7.58 6.39
N PHE A 59 12.46 -6.48 6.11
CA PHE A 59 11.07 -6.26 6.51
C PHE A 59 10.15 -7.39 6.06
N LEU A 60 10.27 -7.85 4.82
CA LEU A 60 9.41 -8.90 4.28
C LEU A 60 9.77 -10.30 4.75
N ASN A 61 10.97 -10.50 5.31
CA ASN A 61 11.40 -11.79 5.81
C ASN A 61 10.88 -12.05 7.23
N SER A 62 9.83 -12.87 7.35
CA SER A 62 9.18 -13.21 8.63
C SER A 62 10.09 -13.89 9.67
N ARG A 63 11.27 -14.39 9.26
CA ARG A 63 12.27 -14.98 10.17
C ARG A 63 13.16 -13.94 10.84
N VAL A 64 13.28 -12.75 10.25
CA VAL A 64 14.05 -11.65 10.82
C VAL A 64 13.21 -10.96 11.88
N LYS A 65 13.74 -10.83 13.10
CA LYS A 65 13.11 -10.02 14.15
C LYS A 65 13.46 -8.57 13.91
N ILE A 66 12.44 -7.72 13.77
CA ILE A 66 12.59 -6.29 13.56
C ILE A 66 11.74 -5.60 14.61
N ASP A 67 12.34 -4.72 15.39
CA ASP A 67 11.62 -3.95 16.40
C ASP A 67 10.64 -2.96 15.76
N THR A 68 9.64 -2.54 16.53
CA THR A 68 8.58 -1.63 16.08
C THR A 68 9.13 -0.32 15.52
N THR A 69 10.15 0.27 16.14
CA THR A 69 10.74 1.54 15.70
C THR A 69 11.36 1.41 14.32
N LYS A 70 12.09 0.31 14.07
CA LYS A 70 12.67 0.03 12.75
C LYS A 70 11.59 -0.27 11.70
N GLN A 71 10.54 -1.03 12.05
CA GLN A 71 9.40 -1.28 11.14
C GLN A 71 8.73 0.04 10.72
N LEU A 72 8.39 0.92 11.67
CA LEU A 72 7.77 2.22 11.40
C LEU A 72 8.70 3.15 10.61
N SER A 73 10.01 3.09 10.83
CA SER A 73 11.00 3.85 10.07
C SER A 73 11.03 3.44 8.59
N ILE A 74 11.02 2.13 8.31
CA ILE A 74 10.97 1.59 6.94
C ILE A 74 9.68 2.04 6.24
N MET A 75 8.54 1.89 6.92
CA MET A 75 7.24 2.29 6.38
C MET A 75 7.13 3.80 6.18
N ARG A 76 7.73 4.62 7.05
CA ARG A 76 7.82 6.07 6.85
C ARG A 76 8.61 6.43 5.61
N LYS A 77 9.77 5.79 5.38
CA LYS A 77 10.56 5.97 4.15
C LYS A 77 9.78 5.55 2.91
N PHE A 78 9.05 4.43 2.98
CA PHE A 78 8.20 3.94 1.90
C PHE A 78 7.10 4.95 1.54
N TRP A 79 6.29 5.39 2.51
CA TRP A 79 5.19 6.32 2.26
C TRP A 79 5.67 7.71 1.85
N HIS A 80 6.81 8.17 2.39
CA HIS A 80 7.40 9.44 1.97
C HIS A 80 7.79 9.44 0.49
N ARG A 81 8.32 8.32 -0.04
CA ARG A 81 8.57 8.16 -1.48
C ARG A 81 7.29 8.20 -2.31
N LEU A 82 6.13 7.94 -1.71
CA LEU A 82 4.83 8.01 -2.38
C LEU A 82 4.09 9.33 -2.09
N GLU A 83 4.80 10.31 -1.52
CA GLU A 83 4.27 11.64 -1.17
C GLU A 83 3.17 11.61 -0.09
N HIS A 84 3.20 10.59 0.76
CA HIS A 84 2.31 10.47 1.91
C HIS A 84 3.08 10.58 3.23
N ASN A 85 2.63 11.48 4.10
CA ASN A 85 3.23 11.67 5.40
C ASN A 85 2.49 10.85 6.46
N MET A 86 3.14 9.78 6.92
CA MET A 86 2.61 8.96 8.00
C MET A 86 2.49 9.79 9.29
N PRO A 87 1.34 9.74 10.00
CA PRO A 87 1.13 10.56 11.19
C PRO A 87 2.09 10.16 12.32
N LYS A 88 2.35 11.13 13.20
CA LYS A 88 3.00 10.85 14.48
C LYS A 88 2.01 10.11 15.37
N LEU A 89 2.49 9.04 16.00
CA LEU A 89 1.71 8.26 16.97
C LEU A 89 1.93 8.83 18.37
N SER A 90 0.88 8.91 19.18
CA SER A 90 1.00 9.19 20.61
C SER A 90 1.73 8.06 21.33
N ASP A 91 2.27 8.31 22.51
CA ASP A 91 2.99 7.30 23.31
C ASP A 91 2.11 6.06 23.56
N SER A 92 0.83 6.27 23.91
CA SER A 92 -0.13 5.19 24.12
C SER A 92 -0.38 4.33 22.87
N GLN A 93 -0.43 4.96 21.69
CA GLN A 93 -0.57 4.25 20.41
C GLN A 93 0.71 3.47 20.07
N GLN A 94 1.88 4.06 20.29
CA GLN A 94 3.16 3.39 20.09
C GLN A 94 3.29 2.18 21.03
N ASP A 95 2.96 2.33 22.31
CA ASP A 95 2.99 1.25 23.30
C ASP A 95 2.06 0.09 22.90
N THR A 96 0.88 0.40 22.39
CA THR A 96 -0.06 -0.61 21.90
C THR A 96 0.51 -1.39 20.71
N LEU A 97 1.13 -0.70 19.75
CA LEU A 97 1.79 -1.35 18.62
C LEU A 97 3.02 -2.17 19.04
N ILE A 98 3.83 -1.66 19.98
CA ILE A 98 4.99 -2.35 20.53
C ILE A 98 4.56 -3.66 21.20
N ARG A 99 3.54 -3.59 22.07
CA ARG A 99 2.99 -4.77 22.75
C ARG A 99 2.48 -5.80 21.75
N THR A 100 1.61 -5.36 20.82
CA THR A 100 0.99 -6.26 19.85
C THR A 100 2.02 -6.86 18.87
N SER A 101 3.03 -6.08 18.46
CA SER A 101 4.11 -6.57 17.59
C SER A 101 5.03 -7.56 18.33
N ARG A 102 5.22 -7.39 19.65
CA ARG A 102 6.02 -8.32 20.47
C ARG A 102 5.35 -9.70 20.56
N ASP A 103 4.03 -9.74 20.65
CA ASP A 103 3.24 -10.98 20.68
C ASP A 103 3.19 -11.68 19.29
N HIS A 104 3.56 -10.96 18.23
CA HIS A 104 3.55 -11.44 16.85
C HIS A 104 4.85 -11.11 16.09
N PRO A 105 6.01 -11.64 16.50
CA PRO A 105 7.32 -11.23 15.98
C PRO A 105 7.55 -11.56 14.49
N SER A 106 6.77 -12.48 13.92
CA SER A 106 6.80 -12.82 12.49
C SER A 106 5.93 -11.92 11.62
N ARG A 107 5.08 -11.08 12.23
CA ARG A 107 4.20 -10.14 11.53
C ARG A 107 4.84 -8.77 11.43
N ARG A 108 4.29 -7.92 10.56
CA ARG A 108 4.74 -6.56 10.34
C ARG A 108 3.63 -5.56 10.49
N ILE A 109 3.99 -4.39 11.02
CA ILE A 109 3.15 -3.20 11.02
C ILE A 109 3.22 -2.61 9.61
N VAL A 110 2.09 -2.56 8.91
CA VAL A 110 1.96 -2.02 7.55
C VAL A 110 0.99 -0.85 7.58
N PRO A 111 1.40 0.34 8.06
CA PRO A 111 0.52 1.51 8.10
C PRO A 111 0.02 1.84 6.70
N ALA A 112 -1.22 2.30 6.57
CA ALA A 112 -1.75 2.76 5.30
C ALA A 112 -2.78 3.88 5.47
N PRO A 113 -2.80 4.87 4.57
CA PRO A 113 -3.84 5.89 4.53
C PRO A 113 -5.15 5.32 3.97
N LEU A 114 -6.29 5.85 4.46
CA LEU A 114 -7.62 5.58 3.96
C LEU A 114 -7.94 6.57 2.83
N LEU A 115 -7.49 6.27 1.62
CA LEU A 115 -7.54 7.18 0.47
C LEU A 115 -8.91 7.20 -0.21
N SER A 116 -9.30 8.39 -0.70
CA SER A 116 -10.39 8.56 -1.67
C SER A 116 -9.96 8.05 -3.06
N LEU A 117 -10.87 8.09 -4.05
CA LEU A 117 -10.52 7.77 -5.44
C LEU A 117 -9.32 8.60 -5.95
N ALA A 118 -9.38 9.93 -5.79
CA ALA A 118 -8.30 10.82 -6.20
C ALA A 118 -6.98 10.51 -5.47
N GLY A 119 -7.04 10.21 -4.17
CA GLY A 119 -5.88 9.77 -3.40
C GLY A 119 -5.27 8.47 -3.93
N ARG A 120 -6.11 7.48 -4.27
CA ARG A 120 -5.66 6.21 -4.86
C ARG A 120 -5.03 6.41 -6.25
N GLN A 121 -5.56 7.32 -7.06
CA GLN A 121 -5.00 7.65 -8.37
C GLN A 121 -3.62 8.33 -8.24
N ALA A 122 -3.46 9.27 -7.31
CA ALA A 122 -2.17 9.89 -7.04
C ALA A 122 -1.14 8.87 -6.53
N PHE A 123 -1.55 8.03 -5.57
CA PHE A 123 -0.76 6.92 -5.08
C PHE A 123 -0.33 5.96 -6.20
N ALA A 124 -1.23 5.63 -7.12
CA ALA A 124 -0.96 4.78 -8.28
C ALA A 124 0.09 5.38 -9.21
N ILE A 125 -0.02 6.69 -9.50
CA ILE A 125 0.95 7.42 -10.33
C ILE A 125 2.33 7.45 -9.65
N ASN A 126 2.39 7.77 -8.36
CA ASN A 126 3.64 7.83 -7.63
C ASN A 126 4.29 6.46 -7.51
N ALA A 127 3.52 5.40 -7.25
CA ALA A 127 4.02 4.04 -7.23
C ALA A 127 4.63 3.63 -8.58
N ARG A 128 4.03 4.06 -9.70
CA ARG A 128 4.59 3.86 -11.03
C ARG A 128 5.91 4.57 -11.21
N THR A 129 5.99 5.84 -10.81
CA THR A 129 7.20 6.66 -10.93
C THR A 129 8.36 6.13 -10.10
N PHE A 130 8.13 5.73 -8.85
CA PHE A 130 9.21 5.38 -7.92
C PHE A 130 9.57 3.88 -7.88
N PHE A 131 8.63 3.01 -8.24
CA PHE A 131 8.83 1.55 -8.15
C PHE A 131 8.71 0.84 -9.50
N ASN A 132 8.57 1.58 -10.60
CA ASN A 132 8.37 1.04 -11.96
C ASN A 132 7.20 0.05 -12.05
N GLN A 133 6.12 0.31 -11.31
CA GLN A 133 4.92 -0.52 -11.24
C GLN A 133 3.90 -0.10 -12.30
N ASN A 134 3.40 -1.02 -13.13
CA ASN A 134 2.53 -0.67 -14.25
C ASN A 134 1.07 -1.04 -14.00
N ARG A 135 0.23 0.00 -14.09
CA ARG A 135 -1.24 0.04 -14.12
C ARG A 135 -1.93 -0.48 -12.86
N PHE A 136 -2.76 0.38 -12.29
CA PHE A 136 -3.78 -0.02 -11.33
C PHE A 136 -5.10 -0.05 -12.10
N GLU A 137 -5.49 -1.22 -12.59
CA GLU A 137 -6.80 -1.40 -13.19
C GLU A 137 -7.87 -1.47 -12.09
N GLY A 138 -9.04 -0.84 -12.29
CA GLY A 138 -10.12 -0.75 -11.30
C GLY A 138 -10.21 0.57 -10.51
N LEU A 139 -9.34 1.55 -10.79
CA LEU A 139 -9.45 2.94 -10.28
C LEU A 139 -10.08 3.91 -11.30
N ASP A 140 -10.76 3.36 -12.31
CA ASP A 140 -11.47 4.12 -13.32
C ASP A 140 -12.78 4.66 -12.74
N ALA A 141 -13.01 5.96 -12.87
CA ALA A 141 -14.24 6.61 -12.43
C ALA A 141 -15.47 6.04 -13.15
N ASP A 142 -15.31 5.47 -14.34
CA ASP A 142 -16.41 4.94 -15.15
C ASP A 142 -16.91 3.56 -14.68
N CYS A 143 -16.18 2.87 -13.80
CA CYS A 143 -16.64 1.60 -13.23
C CYS A 143 -17.47 1.81 -11.95
N VAL A 144 -18.42 0.91 -11.66
CA VAL A 144 -19.29 0.99 -10.46
C VAL A 144 -18.49 1.17 -9.16
N HIS A 145 -17.33 0.52 -9.04
CA HIS A 145 -16.46 0.67 -7.87
C HIS A 145 -15.85 2.07 -7.77
N GLY A 146 -15.36 2.63 -8.89
CA GLY A 146 -14.83 3.99 -8.97
C GLY A 146 -15.88 5.04 -8.65
N GLN A 147 -17.07 4.95 -9.23
CA GLN A 147 -18.21 5.84 -8.93
C GLN A 147 -18.55 5.80 -7.44
N LEU A 148 -18.63 4.60 -6.87
CA LEU A 148 -18.90 4.40 -5.44
C LEU A 148 -17.74 4.82 -4.54
N LEU A 149 -16.52 4.98 -5.04
CA LEU A 149 -15.39 5.51 -4.26
C LEU A 149 -15.32 7.03 -4.32
N GLU A 150 -15.68 7.63 -5.47
CA GLU A 150 -15.77 9.08 -5.65
C GLU A 150 -16.89 9.65 -4.77
N GLU A 151 -18.04 8.99 -4.77
CA GLU A 151 -19.18 9.34 -3.93
C GLU A 151 -19.42 8.29 -2.84
N SER A 152 -18.45 8.06 -1.96
CA SER A 152 -18.48 6.96 -0.97
C SER A 152 -19.63 6.97 0.03
N GLU A 153 -20.33 8.09 0.14
CA GLU A 153 -21.53 8.25 0.98
C GLU A 153 -22.83 8.13 0.17
N ASN A 154 -22.75 8.22 -1.16
CA ASN A 154 -23.89 8.07 -2.04
C ASN A 154 -24.02 6.63 -2.51
N ASN A 155 -25.24 6.28 -2.92
CA ASN A 155 -25.51 5.01 -3.54
C ASN A 155 -25.47 5.21 -5.07
N ALA A 156 -24.73 4.35 -5.78
CA ALA A 156 -24.80 4.31 -7.23
C ALA A 156 -26.15 3.71 -7.65
N LYS A 157 -26.93 4.45 -8.43
CA LYS A 157 -28.22 3.97 -8.95
C LYS A 157 -27.98 3.12 -10.19
N GLY A 158 -28.37 1.85 -10.13
CA GLY A 158 -28.61 1.02 -11.30
C GLY A 158 -30.03 1.24 -11.86
N GLU A 159 -30.38 0.50 -12.91
CA GLU A 159 -31.69 0.62 -13.58
C GLU A 159 -32.87 0.25 -12.66
N SER A 160 -32.69 -0.70 -11.74
CA SER A 160 -33.73 -1.15 -10.80
C SER A 160 -33.30 -1.19 -9.33
N ASN A 161 -31.99 -1.17 -9.05
CA ASN A 161 -31.40 -1.37 -7.73
C ASN A 161 -30.40 -0.26 -7.42
N SER A 162 -30.10 -0.06 -6.14
CA SER A 162 -29.02 0.85 -5.73
C SER A 162 -27.88 0.07 -5.11
N TYR A 163 -26.64 0.51 -5.34
CA TYR A 163 -25.45 -0.13 -4.83
C TYR A 163 -24.74 0.82 -3.86
N GLY A 164 -24.07 0.26 -2.87
CA GLY A 164 -23.30 1.04 -1.90
C GLY A 164 -21.99 0.36 -1.55
N LEU A 165 -20.94 1.18 -1.40
CA LEU A 165 -19.69 0.75 -0.81
C LEU A 165 -19.87 0.65 0.70
N ARG A 166 -19.51 -0.50 1.27
CA ARG A 166 -19.62 -0.77 2.70
C ARG A 166 -18.37 -1.42 3.25
N TYR A 167 -18.20 -1.26 4.56
CA TYR A 167 -17.01 -1.64 5.31
C TYR A 167 -17.45 -2.30 6.60
N LYS A 168 -16.76 -3.35 7.00
CA LYS A 168 -16.94 -3.96 8.32
C LYS A 168 -16.23 -3.13 9.37
N THR A 169 -16.94 -2.72 10.43
CA THR A 169 -16.37 -2.00 11.58
C THR A 169 -15.64 -2.97 12.52
N PRO A 170 -14.88 -2.44 13.50
CA PRO A 170 -14.29 -3.25 14.58
C PRO A 170 -15.32 -4.00 15.42
N SER A 171 -16.54 -3.48 15.57
CA SER A 171 -17.67 -4.16 16.22
C SER A 171 -18.31 -5.25 15.36
N GLY A 172 -17.98 -5.31 14.07
CA GLY A 172 -18.50 -6.28 13.11
C GLY A 172 -19.73 -5.80 12.32
N GLU A 173 -20.18 -4.58 12.55
CA GLU A 173 -21.26 -3.94 11.78
C GLU A 173 -20.78 -3.62 10.36
N VAL A 174 -21.71 -3.52 9.42
CA VAL A 174 -21.39 -3.18 8.02
C VAL A 174 -22.00 -1.81 7.70
N VAL A 175 -21.14 -0.82 7.47
CA VAL A 175 -21.54 0.59 7.39
C VAL A 175 -20.90 1.31 6.19
N GLY A 176 -21.40 2.51 5.87
CA GLY A 176 -20.78 3.42 4.90
C GLY A 176 -19.43 3.97 5.37
N ARG A 177 -18.66 4.57 4.46
CA ARG A 177 -17.26 4.92 4.70
C ARG A 177 -17.07 5.89 5.87
N LYS A 178 -17.87 6.96 5.95
CA LYS A 178 -17.78 7.95 7.05
C LYS A 178 -17.99 7.30 8.42
N SER A 179 -19.03 6.48 8.57
CA SER A 179 -19.32 5.76 9.81
C SER A 179 -18.22 4.74 10.15
N TYR A 180 -17.65 4.10 9.14
CA TYR A 180 -16.52 3.18 9.33
C TYR A 180 -15.27 3.91 9.84
N ILE A 181 -14.90 5.04 9.25
CA ILE A 181 -13.78 5.86 9.74
C ILE A 181 -14.04 6.35 11.16
N ALA A 182 -15.26 6.78 11.48
CA ALA A 182 -15.63 7.17 12.84
C ALA A 182 -15.46 6.01 13.84
N ALA A 183 -15.92 4.80 13.49
CA ALA A 183 -15.76 3.61 14.31
C ALA A 183 -14.28 3.21 14.50
N LEU A 184 -13.43 3.39 13.47
CA LEU A 184 -11.99 3.19 13.60
C LEU A 184 -11.34 4.19 14.55
N LYS A 185 -11.73 5.48 14.49
CA LYS A 185 -11.24 6.51 15.41
C LYS A 185 -11.65 6.20 16.84
N GLU A 186 -12.93 5.89 17.06
CA GLU A 186 -13.49 5.59 18.39
C GLU A 186 -12.84 4.36 19.04
N SER A 187 -12.56 3.32 18.24
CA SER A 187 -11.87 2.12 18.71
C SER A 187 -10.36 2.26 18.84
N GLY A 188 -9.78 3.43 18.51
CA GLY A 188 -8.34 3.67 18.51
C GLY A 188 -7.57 2.92 17.43
N GLN A 189 -8.26 2.42 16.40
CA GLN A 189 -7.66 1.68 15.28
C GLN A 189 -7.23 2.55 14.10
N SER A 190 -7.59 3.83 14.10
CA SER A 190 -7.06 4.80 13.15
C SER A 190 -6.49 6.06 13.81
N VAL A 191 -5.56 6.70 13.12
CA VAL A 191 -4.94 7.97 13.51
C VAL A 191 -5.09 8.96 12.37
N GLU A 192 -5.58 10.16 12.66
CA GLU A 192 -5.70 11.23 11.68
C GLU A 192 -4.37 11.98 11.54
N ALA A 193 -3.93 12.18 10.30
CA ALA A 193 -2.75 12.97 9.98
C ALA A 193 -3.09 14.47 9.87
N GLU A 194 -2.05 15.30 9.77
CA GLU A 194 -2.18 16.76 9.69
C GLU A 194 -2.95 17.21 8.43
N ASP A 195 -2.93 16.39 7.37
CA ASP A 195 -3.69 16.60 6.13
C ASP A 195 -5.16 16.13 6.22
N GLY A 196 -5.59 15.66 7.39
CA GLY A 196 -6.94 15.12 7.62
C GLY A 196 -7.16 13.69 7.12
N ILE A 197 -6.15 13.04 6.53
CA ILE A 197 -6.24 11.66 6.08
C ILE A 197 -6.13 10.73 7.29
N ASN A 198 -7.03 9.76 7.36
CA ASN A 198 -7.01 8.74 8.41
C ASN A 198 -6.11 7.58 8.02
N TRP A 199 -5.31 7.11 8.97
CA TRP A 199 -4.35 6.02 8.79
C TRP A 199 -4.69 4.85 9.70
N VAL A 200 -4.58 3.64 9.16
CA VAL A 200 -4.66 2.40 9.94
C VAL A 200 -3.27 1.78 10.10
N PHE A 201 -3.07 0.99 11.16
CA PHE A 201 -1.79 0.38 11.51
C PHE A 201 -1.90 -1.15 11.68
N PRO A 202 -2.29 -1.91 10.64
CA PRO A 202 -2.44 -3.34 10.73
C PRO A 202 -1.12 -4.06 11.02
N ILE A 203 -1.18 -5.02 11.94
CA ILE A 203 -0.10 -6.00 12.20
C ILE A 203 -0.47 -7.29 11.49
N MET A 204 0.19 -7.55 10.37
CA MET A 204 -0.17 -8.64 9.46
C MET A 204 1.02 -9.47 9.03
N ASP A 205 0.75 -10.70 8.61
CA ASP A 205 1.73 -11.49 7.90
C ASP A 205 1.87 -10.94 6.47
N VAL A 206 3.07 -10.44 6.17
CA VAL A 206 3.50 -9.90 4.87
C VAL A 206 4.28 -10.93 4.03
N GLY A 207 4.36 -12.18 4.49
CA GLY A 207 4.91 -13.26 3.67
C GLY A 207 4.05 -13.52 2.43
N VAL A 208 4.68 -14.10 1.40
CA VAL A 208 3.99 -14.56 0.19
C VAL A 208 3.04 -15.70 0.57
N ARG A 209 1.73 -15.43 0.57
CA ARG A 209 0.71 -16.42 0.93
C ARG A 209 0.47 -17.39 -0.23
N SER A 210 0.33 -18.68 0.09
CA SER A 210 -0.13 -19.70 -0.85
C SER A 210 -1.64 -19.56 -1.12
N LYS A 211 -2.10 -20.22 -2.18
CA LYS A 211 -3.51 -20.36 -2.57
C LYS A 211 -4.45 -20.55 -1.38
N ARG A 212 -5.50 -19.74 -1.29
CA ARG A 212 -6.66 -19.96 -0.41
C ARG A 212 -7.43 -21.17 -0.95
N SER A 213 -7.99 -21.95 -0.03
CA SER A 213 -9.07 -22.87 -0.36
C SER A 213 -10.24 -22.06 -0.94
N ASN A 214 -10.87 -22.49 -2.03
CA ASN A 214 -12.10 -21.91 -2.59
C ASN A 214 -13.10 -21.52 -1.48
N ARG A 215 -13.15 -20.23 -1.12
CA ARG A 215 -14.06 -19.69 -0.11
C ARG A 215 -14.99 -18.72 -0.80
N HIS A 216 -16.29 -18.87 -0.57
CA HIS A 216 -17.31 -17.96 -1.09
C HIS A 216 -17.10 -16.54 -0.56
N ALA A 217 -17.48 -15.53 -1.34
CA ALA A 217 -17.33 -14.10 -1.01
C ALA A 217 -17.85 -13.75 0.40
N HIS A 218 -18.99 -14.32 0.81
CA HIS A 218 -19.54 -14.15 2.16
C HIS A 218 -18.59 -14.63 3.27
N GLN A 219 -17.93 -15.77 3.09
CA GLN A 219 -16.97 -16.29 4.06
C GLN A 219 -15.69 -15.44 4.09
N LEU A 220 -15.26 -14.96 2.91
CA LEU A 220 -14.11 -14.07 2.81
C LEU A 220 -14.36 -12.74 3.52
N HIS A 221 -15.51 -12.11 3.29
CA HIS A 221 -15.90 -10.88 3.96
C HIS A 221 -16.02 -11.06 5.48
N ARG A 222 -16.66 -12.15 5.95
CA ARG A 222 -16.78 -12.42 7.39
C ARG A 222 -15.43 -12.47 8.10
N LEU A 223 -14.41 -13.02 7.44
CA LEU A 223 -13.08 -13.25 8.00
C LEU A 223 -12.11 -12.08 7.78
N VAL A 224 -12.47 -11.07 6.97
CA VAL A 224 -11.61 -9.92 6.78
C VAL A 224 -11.48 -9.14 8.09
N ASN A 225 -10.24 -8.74 8.38
CA ASN A 225 -9.96 -7.86 9.49
C ASN A 225 -10.37 -6.43 9.07
N PRO A 226 -11.15 -5.71 9.90
CA PRO A 226 -11.59 -4.36 9.61
C PRO A 226 -10.49 -3.42 9.11
N ILE A 227 -9.29 -3.48 9.68
CA ILE A 227 -8.19 -2.57 9.32
C ILE A 227 -7.35 -3.00 8.11
N VAL A 228 -7.72 -4.07 7.40
CA VAL A 228 -7.04 -4.48 6.16
C VAL A 228 -7.73 -3.83 4.98
N THR A 229 -7.22 -2.71 4.50
CA THR A 229 -7.81 -1.95 3.38
C THR A 229 -7.09 -2.25 2.06
N PRO A 230 -7.62 -1.81 0.90
CA PRO A 230 -6.93 -1.98 -0.37
C PRO A 230 -5.50 -1.39 -0.35
N GLU A 231 -5.31 -0.23 0.28
CA GLU A 231 -4.02 0.45 0.38
C GLU A 231 -2.98 -0.38 1.14
N VAL A 232 -3.38 -1.09 2.20
CA VAL A 232 -2.52 -2.00 2.97
C VAL A 232 -2.00 -3.12 2.07
N LEU A 233 -2.89 -3.72 1.28
CA LEU A 233 -2.56 -4.83 0.40
C LEU A 233 -1.69 -4.37 -0.76
N ILE A 234 -2.02 -3.25 -1.38
CA ILE A 234 -1.21 -2.67 -2.45
C ILE A 234 0.19 -2.31 -1.94
N ALA A 235 0.30 -1.63 -0.79
CA ALA A 235 1.59 -1.29 -0.19
C ALA A 235 2.46 -2.55 0.02
N THR A 236 1.86 -3.64 0.51
CA THR A 236 2.54 -4.92 0.67
C THR A 236 3.07 -5.46 -0.66
N ARG A 237 2.29 -5.37 -1.75
CA ARG A 237 2.74 -5.79 -3.10
C ARG A 237 3.89 -4.94 -3.63
N ILE A 238 3.81 -3.62 -3.46
CA ILE A 238 4.89 -2.70 -3.89
C ILE A 238 6.17 -2.99 -3.08
N LEU A 239 6.06 -3.22 -1.78
CA LEU A 239 7.20 -3.59 -0.93
C LEU A 239 7.86 -4.88 -1.44
N HIS A 240 7.10 -5.92 -1.79
CA HIS A 240 7.66 -7.15 -2.34
C HIS A 240 8.54 -6.92 -3.57
N LYS A 241 8.12 -6.03 -4.46
CA LYS A 241 8.92 -5.62 -5.61
C LYS A 241 10.14 -4.80 -5.20
N ALA A 242 9.97 -3.81 -4.33
CA ALA A 242 11.07 -2.96 -3.87
C ALA A 242 12.17 -3.78 -3.17
N GLY A 243 11.79 -4.84 -2.45
CA GLY A 243 12.71 -5.81 -1.85
C GLY A 243 13.18 -6.92 -2.79
N ASP A 244 12.77 -6.93 -4.06
CA ASP A 244 13.12 -7.96 -5.06
C ASP A 244 12.84 -9.39 -4.55
N THR A 245 11.76 -9.53 -3.79
CA THR A 245 11.31 -10.81 -3.28
C THR A 245 10.29 -11.38 -4.27
N ALA A 246 10.42 -12.66 -4.61
CA ALA A 246 9.52 -13.30 -5.56
C ALA A 246 8.07 -13.26 -5.05
N SER A 247 7.26 -12.35 -5.59
CA SER A 247 5.82 -12.49 -5.52
C SER A 247 5.42 -13.62 -6.47
N ARG A 248 5.16 -14.80 -5.90
CA ARG A 248 4.49 -15.87 -6.65
C ARG A 248 3.15 -15.30 -7.16
N LYS A 249 2.60 -15.88 -8.23
CA LYS A 249 1.20 -15.63 -8.60
C LYS A 249 0.34 -15.97 -7.37
N CYS A 250 -0.04 -14.94 -6.64
CA CYS A 250 -0.82 -15.05 -5.42
C CYS A 250 -2.28 -15.12 -5.84
N GLU A 251 -3.13 -15.65 -4.97
CA GLU A 251 -4.55 -15.40 -5.13
C GLU A 251 -4.88 -14.01 -4.61
N THR A 252 -5.97 -13.44 -5.14
CA THR A 252 -6.52 -12.15 -4.76
C THR A 252 -6.61 -12.01 -3.23
N ASP A 253 -5.87 -11.07 -2.67
CA ASP A 253 -5.95 -10.76 -1.25
C ASP A 253 -7.13 -9.84 -0.99
N ILE A 254 -7.98 -10.21 -0.04
CA ILE A 254 -9.25 -9.53 0.20
C ILE A 254 -9.09 -8.38 1.19
N ALA A 255 -9.63 -7.22 0.80
CA ALA A 255 -9.72 -6.02 1.62
C ALA A 255 -11.08 -5.91 2.30
N ASN A 256 -11.15 -5.09 3.34
CA ASN A 256 -12.37 -4.67 4.00
C ASN A 256 -13.07 -3.56 3.19
N GLU A 257 -13.40 -3.85 1.94
CA GLU A 257 -14.13 -2.94 1.06
C GLU A 257 -15.03 -3.78 0.18
N VAL A 258 -16.33 -3.46 0.18
CA VAL A 258 -17.37 -4.38 -0.30
C VAL A 258 -18.47 -3.61 -0.99
N ILE A 259 -18.96 -4.13 -2.11
CA ILE A 259 -20.13 -3.59 -2.80
C ILE A 259 -21.34 -4.43 -2.40
N TYR A 260 -22.34 -3.74 -1.87
CA TYR A 260 -23.65 -4.29 -1.56
C TYR A 260 -24.70 -3.70 -2.47
N GLU A 261 -25.70 -4.52 -2.79
CA GLU A 261 -26.99 -4.05 -3.26
C GLU A 261 -27.82 -3.62 -2.06
N LEU A 262 -28.55 -2.53 -2.23
CA LEU A 262 -29.36 -1.89 -1.20
C LEU A 262 -30.81 -1.83 -1.65
N ASP A 263 -31.71 -1.97 -0.69
CA ASP A 263 -33.14 -1.77 -0.91
C ASP A 263 -33.48 -0.27 -1.10
N LYS A 264 -34.77 0.00 -1.37
CA LYS A 264 -35.30 1.36 -1.56
C LYS A 264 -35.13 2.28 -0.33
N ASP A 265 -34.96 1.68 0.85
CA ASP A 265 -34.80 2.37 2.12
C ASP A 265 -33.31 2.54 2.49
N GLY A 266 -32.40 2.05 1.62
CA GLY A 266 -30.95 2.14 1.78
C GLY A 266 -30.35 1.03 2.65
N ASN A 267 -31.13 0.04 3.07
CA ASN A 267 -30.65 -1.08 3.85
C ASN A 267 -29.94 -2.11 2.96
N ILE A 268 -29.02 -2.86 3.56
CA ILE A 268 -28.28 -3.91 2.87
C ILE A 268 -29.23 -5.06 2.49
N ALA A 269 -29.36 -5.32 1.20
CA ALA A 269 -30.13 -6.44 0.66
C ALA A 269 -29.23 -7.65 0.37
N THR A 270 -28.21 -7.46 -0.46
CA THR A 270 -27.37 -8.56 -0.98
C THR A 270 -25.90 -8.16 -1.07
N LEU A 271 -25.00 -9.05 -0.66
CA LEU A 271 -23.57 -8.92 -0.96
C LEU A 271 -23.37 -9.12 -2.46
N ILE A 272 -22.73 -8.19 -3.15
CA ILE A 272 -22.48 -8.30 -4.59
C ILE A 272 -21.03 -8.66 -4.86
N ARG A 273 -20.08 -7.90 -4.31
CA ARG A 273 -18.65 -8.10 -4.55
C ARG A 273 -17.83 -7.79 -3.32
N VAL A 274 -16.76 -8.53 -3.13
CA VAL A 274 -15.72 -8.22 -2.14
C VAL A 274 -14.47 -7.78 -2.89
N ILE A 275 -13.96 -6.59 -2.58
CA ILE A 275 -12.77 -6.04 -3.24
C ILE A 275 -11.53 -6.76 -2.74
N GLY A 276 -10.62 -7.04 -3.66
CA GLY A 276 -9.32 -7.57 -3.36
C GLY A 276 -8.24 -7.01 -4.26
N VAL A 277 -7.02 -7.43 -4.00
CA VAL A 277 -5.81 -6.99 -4.68
C VAL A 277 -5.08 -8.21 -5.19
N ASP A 278 -5.02 -8.33 -6.52
CA ASP A 278 -4.21 -9.31 -7.21
C ASP A 278 -2.88 -8.69 -7.66
N TRP A 279 -1.92 -9.55 -7.96
CA TRP A 279 -0.64 -9.19 -8.52
C TRP A 279 -0.32 -10.07 -9.72
N ASP A 280 -0.19 -9.47 -10.89
CA ASP A 280 0.36 -10.16 -12.06
C ASP A 280 1.89 -10.00 -12.09
N PRO A 281 2.65 -11.06 -11.77
CA PRO A 281 4.10 -11.01 -11.81
C PRO A 281 4.66 -10.86 -13.22
N THR A 282 3.88 -11.20 -14.25
CA THR A 282 4.26 -11.11 -15.68
C THR A 282 4.36 -9.67 -16.12
N TYR A 283 3.40 -8.84 -15.72
CA TYR A 283 3.32 -7.43 -16.12
C TYR A 283 3.79 -6.47 -15.03
N HIS A 284 4.16 -6.98 -13.85
CA HIS A 284 4.45 -6.18 -12.66
C HIS A 284 3.30 -5.20 -12.36
N GLN A 285 2.11 -5.78 -12.26
CA GLN A 285 0.85 -5.06 -12.22
C GLN A 285 0.09 -5.43 -10.94
N VAL A 286 -0.45 -4.42 -10.26
CA VAL A 286 -1.32 -4.58 -9.09
C VAL A 286 -2.75 -4.28 -9.53
N ASP A 287 -3.62 -5.28 -9.49
CA ASP A 287 -5.01 -5.13 -9.93
C ASP A 287 -5.94 -5.08 -8.74
N LEU A 288 -6.86 -4.11 -8.74
CA LEU A 288 -8.03 -4.16 -7.88
C LEU A 288 -9.02 -5.13 -8.49
N ASP A 289 -8.97 -6.37 -8.01
CA ASP A 289 -9.89 -7.42 -8.42
C ASP A 289 -11.11 -7.44 -7.49
N SER A 290 -12.19 -8.07 -7.93
CA SER A 290 -13.41 -8.22 -7.12
C SER A 290 -13.93 -9.63 -7.20
N ILE A 291 -14.12 -10.26 -6.04
CA ILE A 291 -14.73 -11.59 -5.97
C ILE A 291 -16.24 -11.43 -5.85
N SER A 292 -16.95 -11.85 -6.90
CA SER A 292 -18.41 -11.83 -6.92
C SER A 292 -19.01 -12.80 -5.89
N ALA A 293 -20.07 -12.37 -5.22
CA ALA A 293 -20.87 -13.19 -4.33
C ALA A 293 -22.04 -13.88 -5.04
N THR A 294 -22.40 -13.41 -6.24
CA THR A 294 -23.46 -13.99 -7.05
C THR A 294 -22.92 -15.11 -7.93
N ASP A 295 -22.58 -16.25 -7.30
CA ASP A 295 -22.36 -17.51 -8.02
C ASP A 295 -23.71 -18.06 -8.51
N LYS A 296 -24.17 -17.55 -9.65
CA LYS A 296 -24.82 -18.40 -10.66
C LYS A 296 -23.87 -18.44 -11.84
N SER A 297 -23.20 -19.58 -11.98
CA SER A 297 -22.27 -19.98 -13.06
C SER A 297 -20.95 -19.21 -13.18
N GLY A 298 -19.88 -19.87 -12.72
CA GLY A 298 -18.69 -20.20 -13.51
C GLY A 298 -17.88 -19.06 -14.14
N TYR A 299 -16.63 -18.93 -13.71
CA TYR A 299 -15.53 -18.29 -14.46
C TYR A 299 -15.86 -16.92 -15.09
N PHE A 300 -15.65 -15.86 -14.34
CA PHE A 300 -15.30 -14.58 -14.94
C PHE A 300 -13.80 -14.36 -14.75
N GLY A 301 -13.04 -14.98 -15.66
CA GLY A 301 -11.81 -14.34 -16.10
C GLY A 301 -12.19 -13.04 -16.79
N ILE A 302 -11.40 -12.01 -16.50
CA ILE A 302 -11.33 -10.72 -17.19
C ILE A 302 -11.75 -10.89 -18.66
N ARG A 303 -12.92 -10.33 -19.01
CA ARG A 303 -13.24 -9.97 -20.39
C ARG A 303 -13.42 -8.47 -20.45
N HIS A 304 -12.38 -7.83 -20.96
CA HIS A 304 -12.53 -6.64 -21.80
C HIS A 304 -13.59 -6.86 -22.90
N ALA A 305 -14.18 -5.74 -23.33
CA ALA A 305 -15.10 -5.51 -24.45
C ALA A 305 -16.58 -5.80 -24.11
N VAL A 306 -17.54 -4.93 -24.44
CA VAL A 306 -17.79 -4.39 -25.80
C VAL A 306 -18.35 -2.95 -25.81
N SER A 307 -17.98 -2.28 -26.90
CA SER A 307 -18.18 -0.94 -27.47
C SER A 307 -19.58 -0.35 -27.70
N GLY A 308 -19.60 0.99 -27.83
CA GLY A 308 -20.41 1.82 -28.75
C GLY A 308 -20.08 3.30 -28.47
N LEU A 309 -19.42 4.09 -29.32
CA LEU A 309 -19.54 4.33 -30.76
C LEU A 309 -18.18 4.37 -31.48
#